data_AF-A0A183UAW3-F1
#
_entry.id   AF-A0A183UAW3-F1
#
_cell.length_a   1.000
_cell.length_b   1.000
_cell.length_c   1.000
_cell.angle_alpha   90.00
_cell.angle_beta   90.00
_cell.angle_gamma   90.00
#
_symmetry.space_group_name_H-M   'P 1'
#
loop_
_entity.id
_entity.type
_entity.pdbx_description
1 polymer ?
#
loop_
_entity_poly.entity_id
_entity_poly.type
_entity_poly.pdbx_seq_one_letter_code
_entity_poly.pdbx_strand_id
1 'polypeptide(L)'
;MEEGSKANRRDRSQSQVDVDRKRNKQNLIILEYVVGETMLKGIQLRSSRVSTMGMPQGGMHYFFPEEAVWLMETAHGSVVHNGLALSVQQGYRLLEWFGIAWPQYAVYSYLKRAGYIVLPYK
;
A
#
# COMPACT_ATOMS: atom_id res chain seq x y z
N MET A 1 -12.01 -42.19 28.78
CA MET A 1 -11.64 -42.10 27.34
C MET A 1 -12.13 -40.75 26.84
N GLU A 2 -11.33 -39.69 26.96
CA GLU A 2 -11.77 -38.33 26.55
C GLU A 2 -10.59 -37.44 26.15
N GLU A 3 -9.88 -37.79 25.07
CA GLU A 3 -8.78 -36.98 24.50
C GLU A 3 -8.99 -36.58 23.03
N GLY A 4 -10.22 -36.69 22.50
CA GLY A 4 -10.48 -36.47 21.07
C GLY A 4 -10.80 -35.03 20.61
N SER A 5 -10.94 -34.04 21.51
CA SER A 5 -11.67 -32.80 21.15
C SER A 5 -10.82 -31.53 20.96
N LYS A 6 -9.51 -31.54 21.30
CA LYS A 6 -8.67 -30.31 21.26
C LYS A 6 -7.83 -30.13 19.99
N ALA A 7 -7.64 -31.15 19.16
CA ALA A 7 -6.77 -31.09 17.98
C ALA A 7 -7.41 -30.38 16.77
N ASN A 8 -8.75 -30.41 16.63
CA ASN A 8 -9.46 -29.99 15.41
C ASN A 8 -9.69 -28.46 15.29
N ARG A 9 -9.53 -27.68 16.37
CA ARG A 9 -9.75 -26.22 16.34
C ARG A 9 -8.53 -25.42 15.86
N ARG A 10 -7.31 -25.92 16.07
CA ARG A 10 -6.08 -25.21 15.70
C ARG A 10 -5.80 -25.27 14.20
N ASP A 11 -6.05 -26.43 13.59
CA ASP A 11 -5.81 -26.68 12.17
C ASP A 11 -6.78 -25.88 11.27
N ARG A 12 -8.06 -25.76 11.68
CA ARG A 12 -9.04 -24.88 11.02
C ARG A 12 -8.68 -23.39 11.15
N SER A 13 -8.09 -22.99 12.28
CA SER A 13 -7.64 -21.61 12.47
C SER A 13 -6.45 -21.30 11.57
N GLN A 14 -5.43 -22.18 11.51
CA GLN A 14 -4.23 -22.04 10.68
C GLN A 14 -4.55 -21.99 9.17
N SER A 15 -5.43 -22.89 8.70
CA SER A 15 -5.87 -22.90 7.30
C SER A 15 -6.65 -21.64 6.91
N GLN A 16 -7.45 -21.06 7.82
CA GLN A 16 -8.16 -19.81 7.56
C GLN A 16 -7.20 -18.60 7.47
N VAL A 17 -6.20 -18.49 8.36
CA VAL A 17 -5.20 -17.41 8.28
C VAL A 17 -4.37 -17.48 7.00
N ASP A 18 -4.06 -18.68 6.52
CA ASP A 18 -3.29 -18.84 5.28
C ASP A 18 -4.09 -18.52 4.02
N VAL A 19 -5.40 -18.77 4.04
CA VAL A 19 -6.33 -18.33 2.98
C VAL A 19 -6.47 -16.82 2.98
N ASP A 20 -6.61 -16.19 4.15
CA ASP A 20 -6.67 -14.72 4.27
C ASP A 20 -5.34 -14.06 3.85
N ARG A 21 -4.20 -14.64 4.22
CA ARG A 21 -2.86 -14.20 3.75
C ARG A 21 -2.71 -14.31 2.23
N LYS A 22 -3.19 -15.40 1.61
CA LYS A 22 -3.17 -15.58 0.15
C LYS A 22 -4.06 -14.57 -0.57
N ARG A 23 -5.27 -14.29 -0.05
CA ARG A 23 -6.17 -13.26 -0.59
C ARG A 23 -5.55 -11.87 -0.51
N ASN A 24 -4.88 -11.55 0.61
CA ASN A 24 -4.29 -10.22 0.81
C ASN A 24 -3.16 -9.95 -0.20
N LYS A 25 -2.33 -10.95 -0.53
CA LYS A 25 -1.30 -10.84 -1.59
C LYS A 25 -1.86 -10.57 -2.99
N GLN A 26 -3.07 -11.05 -3.30
CA GLN A 26 -3.68 -10.88 -4.61
C GLN A 26 -4.29 -9.48 -4.82
N ASN A 27 -4.56 -8.75 -3.74
CA ASN A 27 -5.19 -7.43 -3.77
C ASN A 27 -4.24 -6.26 -3.50
N LEU A 28 -2.93 -6.54 -3.47
CA LEU A 28 -1.90 -5.52 -3.31
C LEU A 28 -1.90 -4.57 -4.52
N ILE A 29 -1.86 -3.27 -4.22
CA ILE A 29 -1.59 -2.24 -5.21
C ILE A 29 -0.09 -2.28 -5.52
N ILE A 30 0.28 -2.38 -6.79
CA ILE A 30 1.69 -2.33 -7.21
C ILE A 30 1.91 -1.02 -7.94
N LEU A 31 2.84 -0.23 -7.43
CA LEU A 31 3.24 1.05 -7.99
C LEU A 31 4.64 0.95 -8.57
N GLU A 32 4.88 1.60 -9.68
CA GLU A 32 6.20 1.76 -10.29
C GLU A 32 6.71 3.17 -10.04
N TYR A 33 7.91 3.25 -9.47
CA TYR A 33 8.66 4.49 -9.43
C TYR A 33 9.65 4.53 -10.59
N VAL A 34 9.51 5.54 -11.44
CA VAL A 34 10.42 5.86 -12.53
C VAL A 34 11.15 7.15 -12.19
N VAL A 35 12.49 7.13 -12.28
CA VAL A 35 13.32 8.29 -11.91
C VAL A 35 13.02 9.46 -12.85
N GLY A 36 12.82 10.64 -12.26
CA GLY A 36 12.50 11.88 -12.99
C GLY A 36 11.01 12.16 -13.14
N GLU A 37 10.13 11.20 -12.81
CA GLU A 37 8.68 11.41 -12.76
C GLU A 37 8.28 11.99 -11.40
N THR A 38 7.32 12.91 -11.38
CA THR A 38 6.78 13.51 -10.14
C THR A 38 5.76 12.61 -9.43
N MET A 39 5.32 11.53 -10.09
CA MET A 39 4.27 10.63 -9.62
C MET A 39 4.62 9.18 -9.94
N LEU A 40 4.06 8.26 -9.16
CA LEU A 40 4.25 6.82 -9.33
C LEU A 40 3.15 6.25 -10.22
N LYS A 41 3.52 5.33 -11.12
CA LYS A 41 2.57 4.70 -12.04
C LYS A 41 1.94 3.48 -11.40
N GLY A 42 0.62 3.35 -11.45
CA GLY A 42 -0.09 2.17 -10.98
C GLY A 42 0.00 1.04 -12.00
N ILE A 43 0.77 -0.01 -11.71
CA ILE A 43 0.84 -1.24 -12.53
C ILE A 43 -0.36 -2.13 -12.24
N GLN A 44 -0.65 -2.35 -10.94
CA GLN A 44 -1.70 -3.25 -10.50
C GLN A 44 -2.62 -2.56 -9.50
N LEU A 45 -3.90 -2.46 -9.85
CA LEU A 45 -4.90 -1.63 -9.16
C LEU A 45 -6.13 -2.45 -8.77
N ARG A 46 -5.91 -3.61 -8.14
CA ARG A 46 -6.98 -4.57 -7.80
C ARG A 46 -7.77 -4.21 -6.53
N SER A 47 -7.46 -3.09 -5.88
CA SER A 47 -8.05 -2.68 -4.61
C SER A 47 -9.12 -1.61 -4.79
N SER A 48 -10.18 -1.66 -3.99
CA SER A 48 -11.20 -0.60 -3.94
C SER A 48 -10.64 0.75 -3.48
N ARG A 49 -9.47 0.78 -2.85
CA ARG A 49 -8.78 2.02 -2.40
C ARG A 49 -8.34 2.93 -3.56
N VAL A 50 -8.23 2.38 -4.77
CA VAL A 50 -7.87 3.13 -5.98
C VAL A 50 -8.95 4.15 -6.36
N SER A 51 -10.20 3.99 -5.89
CA SER A 51 -11.26 4.97 -6.16
C SER A 51 -11.14 6.26 -5.33
N THR A 52 -10.39 6.22 -4.21
CA THR A 52 -10.22 7.36 -3.29
C THR A 52 -8.79 7.89 -3.22
N MET A 53 -7.89 7.34 -4.05
CA MET A 53 -6.46 7.65 -4.07
C MET A 53 -5.93 7.65 -5.51
N GLY A 54 -4.96 8.50 -5.77
CA GLY A 54 -4.35 8.67 -7.08
C GLY A 54 -5.21 9.44 -8.08
N MET A 55 -4.62 9.68 -9.25
CA MET A 55 -5.17 10.49 -10.33
C MET A 55 -5.15 9.69 -11.63
N PRO A 56 -6.32 9.41 -12.24
CA PRO A 56 -6.35 8.83 -13.58
C PRO A 56 -5.92 9.89 -14.62
N GLN A 57 -4.90 9.58 -15.40
CA GLN A 57 -4.39 10.46 -16.47
C GLN A 57 -3.97 9.63 -17.68
N GLY A 58 -4.49 9.95 -18.87
CA GLY A 58 -4.04 9.35 -20.13
C GLY A 58 -4.19 7.83 -20.22
N GLY A 59 -5.18 7.24 -19.53
CA GLY A 59 -5.40 5.78 -19.51
C GLY A 59 -4.53 5.02 -18.50
N MET A 60 -3.68 5.71 -17.74
CA MET A 60 -2.96 5.18 -16.59
C MET A 60 -3.45 5.81 -15.29
N HIS A 61 -3.19 5.16 -14.16
CA HIS A 61 -3.47 5.72 -12.83
C HIS A 61 -2.17 6.09 -12.16
N TYR A 62 -2.07 7.30 -11.66
CA TYR A 62 -0.87 7.82 -11.02
C TYR A 62 -1.12 8.03 -9.54
N PHE A 63 -0.09 7.88 -8.72
CA PHE A 63 -0.15 8.07 -7.27
C PHE A 63 0.87 9.11 -6.85
N PHE A 64 0.49 9.92 -5.87
CA PHE A 64 1.42 10.83 -5.24
C PHE A 64 2.42 10.06 -4.37
N PRO A 65 3.62 10.59 -4.15
CA PRO A 65 4.61 9.94 -3.29
C PRO A 65 4.10 9.66 -1.87
N GLU A 66 3.30 10.58 -1.29
CA GLU A 66 2.67 10.39 0.02
C GLU A 66 1.68 9.21 0.02
N GLU A 67 0.90 9.06 -1.04
CA GLU A 67 -0.03 7.93 -1.18
C GLU A 67 0.72 6.61 -1.30
N ALA A 68 1.80 6.59 -2.09
CA ALA A 68 2.62 5.42 -2.29
C ALA A 68 3.25 4.93 -0.98
N VAL A 69 3.85 5.83 -0.21
CA VAL A 69 4.49 5.48 1.08
C VAL A 69 3.45 5.04 2.11
N TRP A 70 2.28 5.68 2.12
CA TRP A 70 1.19 5.25 3.01
C TRP A 70 0.66 3.86 2.68
N LEU A 71 0.58 3.52 1.38
CA LEU A 71 0.22 2.16 0.94
C LEU A 71 1.25 1.12 1.39
N MET A 72 2.54 1.48 1.37
CA MET A 72 3.63 0.63 1.86
C MET A 72 3.56 0.46 3.39
N GLU A 73 3.35 1.54 4.14
CA GLU A 73 3.21 1.50 5.61
C GLU A 73 2.04 0.62 6.07
N THR A 74 0.92 0.70 5.36
CA THR A 74 -0.31 -0.03 5.69
C THR A 74 -0.36 -1.45 5.11
N ALA A 75 0.70 -1.89 4.44
CA ALA A 75 0.78 -3.17 3.74
C ALA A 75 -0.36 -3.39 2.73
N HIS A 76 -0.89 -2.31 2.15
CA HIS A 76 -1.92 -2.33 1.12
C HIS A 76 -1.36 -2.16 -0.30
N GLY A 77 -0.10 -1.73 -0.40
CA GLY A 77 0.62 -1.65 -1.67
C GLY A 77 2.12 -1.86 -1.52
N SER A 78 2.77 -2.00 -2.66
CA SER A 78 4.22 -2.09 -2.77
C SER A 78 4.68 -1.18 -3.90
N VAL A 79 5.78 -0.47 -3.67
CA VAL A 79 6.45 0.32 -4.70
C VAL A 79 7.59 -0.49 -5.26
N VAL A 80 7.70 -0.53 -6.57
CA VAL A 80 8.74 -1.23 -7.33
C VAL A 80 9.56 -0.19 -8.09
N HIS A 81 10.88 -0.33 -8.02
CA HIS A 81 11.82 0.47 -8.80
C HIS A 81 12.78 -0.47 -9.53
N ASN A 82 12.87 -0.35 -10.85
CA ASN A 82 13.67 -1.24 -11.71
C ASN A 82 13.40 -2.74 -11.47
N GLY A 83 12.13 -3.10 -11.27
CA GLY A 83 11.71 -4.48 -10.98
C GLY A 83 11.95 -4.97 -9.55
N LEU A 84 12.52 -4.14 -8.66
CA LEU A 84 12.77 -4.46 -7.26
C LEU A 84 11.78 -3.75 -6.34
N ALA A 85 11.13 -4.50 -5.45
CA ALA A 85 10.26 -3.93 -4.42
C ALA A 85 11.08 -3.13 -3.40
N LEU A 86 10.66 -1.89 -3.13
CA LEU A 86 11.26 -1.01 -2.15
C LEU A 86 10.80 -1.38 -0.74
N SER A 87 11.69 -1.21 0.24
CA SER A 87 11.32 -1.26 1.66
C SER A 87 10.60 0.01 2.10
N VAL A 88 9.87 -0.05 3.21
CA VAL A 88 9.21 1.13 3.79
C VAL A 88 10.22 2.24 4.10
N GLN A 89 11.42 1.88 4.58
CA GLN A 89 12.51 2.84 4.83
C GLN A 89 12.99 3.52 3.53
N GLN A 90 13.05 2.78 2.42
CA GLN A 90 13.33 3.36 1.10
C GLN A 90 12.18 4.26 0.64
N GLY A 91 10.93 3.92 0.97
CA GLY A 91 9.76 4.77 0.77
C GLY A 91 9.89 6.12 1.48
N TYR A 92 10.34 6.16 2.74
CA TYR A 92 10.58 7.45 3.40
C TYR A 92 11.66 8.29 2.72
N ARG A 93 12.76 7.67 2.26
CA ARG A 93 13.76 8.37 1.44
C ARG A 93 13.19 8.89 0.12
N LEU A 94 12.20 8.20 -0.44
CA LEU A 94 11.49 8.67 -1.63
C LEU A 94 10.76 9.99 -1.35
N LEU A 95 10.11 10.14 -0.19
CA LEU A 95 9.47 11.42 0.20
C LEU A 95 10.48 12.57 0.23
N GLU A 96 11.66 12.32 0.81
CA GLU A 96 12.74 13.30 0.86
C GLU A 96 13.21 13.70 -0.55
N TRP A 97 13.34 12.74 -1.46
CA TRP A 97 13.66 13.02 -2.88
C TRP A 97 12.60 13.85 -3.59
N PHE A 98 11.33 13.69 -3.23
CA PHE A 98 10.23 14.51 -3.74
C PHE A 98 10.09 15.87 -3.03
N GLY A 99 10.97 16.19 -2.07
CA GLY A 99 10.91 17.44 -1.31
C GLY A 99 9.75 17.48 -0.32
N ILE A 100 9.14 16.34 0.01
CA ILE A 100 8.04 16.25 0.95
C ILE A 100 8.61 16.15 2.36
N ALA A 101 8.38 17.18 3.17
CA ALA A 101 8.83 17.21 4.54
C ALA A 101 8.09 16.18 5.40
N TRP A 102 8.77 15.60 6.39
CA TRP A 102 8.17 14.62 7.28
C TRP A 102 6.87 15.09 7.97
N PRO A 103 6.75 16.34 8.48
CA PRO A 103 5.50 16.81 9.09
C PRO A 103 4.31 16.82 8.12
N GLN A 104 4.55 17.14 6.84
CA GLN A 104 3.51 17.11 5.81
C GLN A 104 2.99 15.68 5.62
N TYR A 105 3.91 14.71 5.51
CA TYR A 105 3.54 13.30 5.42
C TYR A 105 2.82 12.80 6.69
N ALA A 106 3.26 13.24 7.88
CA ALA A 106 2.63 12.85 9.14
C ALA A 106 1.18 13.32 9.23
N VAL A 107 0.89 14.56 8.83
CA VAL A 107 -0.48 15.10 8.74
C VAL A 107 -1.31 14.32 7.74
N TYR A 108 -0.77 14.08 6.54
CA TYR A 108 -1.43 13.29 5.50
C TYR A 108 -1.80 11.88 6.02
N SER A 109 -0.84 11.18 6.66
CA SER A 109 -1.01 9.83 7.18
C SER A 109 -2.04 9.78 8.31
N TYR A 110 -2.04 10.78 9.19
CA TYR A 110 -3.04 10.93 10.25
C TYR A 110 -4.46 11.09 9.67
N LEU A 111 -4.65 12.01 8.73
CA LEU A 111 -5.95 12.27 8.09
C LEU A 111 -6.46 11.03 7.34
N LYS A 112 -5.59 10.32 6.62
CA LYS A 112 -5.98 9.07 5.94
C LYS A 112 -6.42 7.99 6.91
N ARG A 113 -5.74 7.81 8.06
CA ARG A 113 -6.16 6.84 9.09
C ARG A 113 -7.49 7.22 9.75
N ALA A 114 -7.78 8.51 9.87
CA ALA A 114 -9.06 9.00 10.36
C ALA A 114 -10.22 8.85 9.34
N GLY A 115 -9.94 8.38 8.11
CA GLY A 115 -10.95 8.12 7.08
C GLY A 115 -11.21 9.29 6.13
N TYR A 116 -10.41 10.36 6.19
CA TYR A 116 -10.52 11.48 5.27
C TYR A 116 -9.93 11.15 3.89
N ILE A 117 -10.56 11.67 2.83
CA ILE A 117 -9.98 11.69 1.49
C ILE A 117 -9.09 12.93 1.42
N VAL A 118 -7.78 12.73 1.61
CA VAL A 118 -6.79 13.80 1.44
C VAL A 118 -6.47 13.95 -0.04
N LEU A 119 -6.68 15.16 -0.55
CA LEU A 119 -6.29 15.55 -1.90
C LEU A 119 -4.97 16.33 -1.85
N PRO A 120 -4.13 16.24 -2.89
CA PRO A 120 -2.92 17.02 -2.99
C PRO A 120 -3.28 18.50 -3.07
N TYR A 121 -2.60 19.33 -2.28
CA TYR A 121 -2.66 20.77 -2.41
C TYR A 121 -1.66 21.21 -3.49
N LYS A 122 -2.15 21.88 -4.53
CA LYS A 122 -1.34 22.46 -5.61
C LYS A 122 -0.98 23.90 -5.31
#